data_AF-A0A969JR19-F1
#
_entry.id   AF-A0A969JR19-F1
#
_cell.length_a   1.000
_cell.length_b   1.000
_cell.length_c   1.000
_cell.angle_alpha   90.00
_cell.angle_beta   90.00
_cell.angle_gamma   90.00
#
_symmetry.space_group_name_H-M   'P 1'
#
loop_
_entity.id
_entity.type
_entity.pdbx_description
1 polymer ?
#
loop_
_entity_poly.entity_id
_entity_poly.type
_entity_poly.pdbx_seq_one_letter_code
_entity_poly.pdbx_strand_id
1 'polypeptide(L)'
;MLKPRGEIHVLDSPLYLQKELPEAQNRTQKYYASLGFPEMAAHYHHHTVSDLQPFSPIWLYNPNHWVNRVKQRLGLVVSPFPWVVIRLGS
;
A
#
# COMPACT_ATOMS: atom_id res chain seq x y z
N MET A 1 -18.56 2.69 15.47
CA MET A 1 -19.23 2.08 14.31
C MET A 1 -19.22 3.07 13.15
N LEU A 2 -19.04 2.61 11.91
CA LEU A 2 -19.17 3.47 10.73
C LEU A 2 -20.64 3.84 10.52
N LYS A 3 -20.88 5.03 9.94
CA LYS A 3 -22.23 5.46 9.55
C LYS A 3 -22.77 4.55 8.44
N PRO A 4 -24.09 4.42 8.27
CA PRO A 4 -24.67 3.80 7.07
C PRO A 4 -24.05 4.43 5.81
N ARG A 5 -23.62 3.58 4.87
CA ARG A 5 -22.88 3.99 3.65
C ARG A 5 -21.52 4.64 3.92
N GLY A 6 -20.91 4.34 5.08
CA GLY A 6 -19.57 4.79 5.42
C GLY A 6 -18.53 4.21 4.46
N GLU A 7 -17.52 5.02 4.15
CA GLU A 7 -16.39 4.66 3.32
C GLU A 7 -15.11 4.58 4.19
N ILE A 8 -14.26 3.60 3.90
CA ILE A 8 -12.91 3.50 4.47
C ILE A 8 -11.93 3.89 3.37
N HIS A 9 -11.08 4.87 3.66
CA HIS A 9 -10.06 5.35 2.73
C HIS A 9 -8.69 4.86 3.19
N VAL A 10 -7.99 4.13 2.34
CA VAL A 10 -6.60 3.68 2.54
C VAL A 10 -5.70 4.55 1.68
N LEU A 11 -4.76 5.25 2.33
CA LEU A 11 -3.93 6.32 1.73
C LEU A 11 -2.48 6.33 2.23
N ASP A 12 -2.17 5.57 3.28
CA ASP A 12 -0.94 5.67 4.08
C ASP A 12 -0.03 4.44 3.94
N SER A 13 -0.48 3.43 3.19
CA SER A 13 0.16 2.13 3.13
C SER A 13 0.42 1.70 1.69
N PRO A 14 1.59 1.11 1.39
CA PRO A 14 1.82 0.45 0.10
C PRO A 14 0.96 -0.81 -0.01
N LEU A 15 0.51 -1.13 -1.22
CA LEU A 15 -0.18 -2.38 -1.52
C LEU A 15 0.65 -3.17 -2.52
N TYR A 16 1.06 -4.37 -2.12
CA TYR A 16 1.96 -5.23 -2.90
C TYR A 16 1.19 -6.25 -3.74
N LEU A 17 1.78 -6.64 -4.86
CA LEU A 17 1.42 -7.91 -5.51
C LEU A 17 2.06 -9.06 -4.74
N GLN A 18 1.43 -10.25 -4.78
CA GLN A 18 1.96 -11.42 -4.05
C GLN A 18 3.42 -11.74 -4.39
N LYS A 19 3.79 -11.58 -5.66
CA LYS A 19 5.17 -11.79 -6.14
C LYS A 19 6.20 -10.79 -5.58
N GLU A 20 5.76 -9.65 -5.05
CA GLU A 20 6.61 -8.57 -4.55
C GLU A 20 6.87 -8.69 -3.03
N LEU A 21 6.13 -9.53 -2.32
CA LEU A 21 6.24 -9.70 -0.87
C LEU A 21 7.65 -10.06 -0.39
N PRO A 22 8.35 -11.06 -0.98
CA PRO A 22 9.68 -11.44 -0.49
C PRO A 22 10.69 -10.28 -0.56
N GLU A 23 10.62 -9.50 -1.64
CA GLU A 23 11.49 -8.35 -1.83
C GLU A 23 11.12 -7.21 -0.88
N ALA A 24 9.81 -6.95 -0.69
CA ALA A 24 9.32 -5.94 0.23
C ALA A 24 9.72 -6.22 1.69
N GLN A 25 9.61 -7.47 2.12
CA GLN A 25 10.05 -7.91 3.46
C GLN A 25 11.55 -7.71 3.65
N ASN A 26 12.36 -8.08 2.66
CA ASN A 26 13.81 -7.88 2.71
C ASN A 26 14.18 -6.38 2.83
N ARG A 27 13.52 -5.50 2.06
CA ARG A 27 13.72 -4.04 2.18
C ARG A 27 13.37 -3.54 3.58
N THR A 28 12.24 -3.97 4.15
CA THR A 28 11.82 -3.58 5.50
C THR A 28 12.82 -4.06 6.56
N GLN A 29 13.31 -5.30 6.47
CA GLN A 29 14.33 -5.83 7.37
C GLN A 29 15.62 -4.99 7.31
N LYS A 30 16.12 -4.70 6.10
CA LYS A 30 17.32 -3.87 5.91
C LYS A 30 17.13 -2.46 6.47
N TYR A 31 15.96 -1.85 6.22
CA TYR A 31 15.65 -0.51 6.71
C TYR A 31 15.70 -0.45 8.24
N TYR A 32 14.95 -1.31 8.93
CA TYR A 32 14.91 -1.30 10.39
C TYR A 32 16.24 -1.74 11.04
N ALA A 33 16.96 -2.68 10.43
CA ALA A 33 18.31 -3.01 10.86
C ALA A 33 19.27 -1.82 10.75
N SER A 34 19.20 -1.05 9.65
CA SER A 34 20.04 0.16 9.48
C SER A 34 19.72 1.28 10.47
N LEU A 35 18.51 1.30 11.02
CA LEU A 35 18.10 2.22 12.07
C LEU A 35 18.45 1.74 13.48
N GLY A 36 18.95 0.52 13.64
CA GLY A 36 19.28 -0.08 14.94
C GLY A 36 18.08 -0.71 15.67
N PHE A 37 16.95 -0.94 14.99
CA PHE A 37 15.73 -1.51 15.56
C PHE A 37 15.18 -2.68 14.71
N PRO A 38 15.98 -3.74 14.42
CA PRO A 38 15.57 -4.82 13.51
C PRO A 38 14.27 -5.53 13.91
N GLU A 39 13.94 -5.57 15.19
CA GLU A 39 12.72 -6.18 15.75
C GLU A 39 11.45 -5.48 15.21
N MET A 40 11.54 -4.19 14.88
CA MET A 40 10.42 -3.41 14.31
C MET A 40 9.97 -3.94 12.95
N ALA A 41 10.84 -4.66 12.22
CA ALA A 41 10.46 -5.28 10.95
C ALA A 41 9.34 -6.33 11.13
N ALA A 42 9.25 -6.98 12.29
CA ALA A 42 8.22 -7.97 12.59
C ALA A 42 6.82 -7.35 12.80
N HIS A 43 6.78 -6.04 13.10
CA HIS A 43 5.53 -5.30 13.32
C HIS A 43 5.03 -4.58 12.06
N TYR A 44 5.76 -4.70 10.94
CA TYR A 44 5.36 -4.10 9.67
C TYR A 44 4.54 -5.08 8.85
N HIS A 45 3.29 -4.73 8.56
CA HIS A 45 2.36 -5.57 7.80
C HIS A 45 2.41 -5.22 6.31
N HIS A 46 2.91 -6.14 5.48
CA HIS A 46 2.95 -5.97 4.02
C HIS A 46 1.61 -6.36 3.38
N HIS A 47 0.65 -5.44 3.41
CA HIS A 47 -0.67 -5.65 2.80
C HIS A 47 -0.60 -5.84 1.29
N THR A 48 -1.43 -6.74 0.77
CA THR A 48 -1.49 -7.04 -0.65
C THR A 48 -2.75 -6.49 -1.30
N VAL A 49 -2.69 -6.31 -2.62
CA VAL A 49 -3.87 -6.02 -3.44
C VAL A 49 -4.95 -7.10 -3.26
N SER A 50 -4.54 -8.36 -3.10
CA SER A 50 -5.43 -9.50 -2.90
C SER A 50 -6.15 -9.46 -1.55
N ASP A 51 -5.52 -8.91 -0.50
CA ASP A 51 -6.15 -8.77 0.82
C ASP A 51 -7.40 -7.87 0.77
N LEU A 52 -7.40 -6.91 -0.17
CA LEU A 52 -8.51 -5.97 -0.34
C LEU A 52 -9.62 -6.50 -1.25
N GLN A 53 -9.34 -7.50 -2.10
CA GLN A 53 -10.31 -8.02 -3.10
C GLN A 53 -11.67 -8.41 -2.52
N PRO A 54 -11.77 -9.09 -1.36
CA PRO A 54 -13.06 -9.48 -0.77
C PRO A 54 -13.98 -8.29 -0.46
N PHE A 55 -13.42 -7.09 -0.34
CA PHE A 55 -14.15 -5.87 0.01
C PHE A 55 -14.54 -5.01 -1.19
N SER A 56 -14.38 -5.53 -2.42
CA SER A 56 -14.70 -4.82 -3.68
C SER A 56 -14.09 -3.40 -3.72
N PRO A 57 -12.75 -3.30 -3.67
CA PRO A 57 -12.07 -2.04 -3.47
C PRO A 57 -12.18 -1.15 -4.71
N ILE A 58 -12.46 0.13 -4.49
CA ILE A 58 -12.52 1.17 -5.52
C ILE A 58 -11.18 1.90 -5.54
N TRP A 59 -10.48 1.84 -6.68
CA TRP A 59 -9.17 2.49 -6.85
C TRP A 59 -9.34 3.91 -7.36
N LEU A 60 -9.02 4.89 -6.52
CA LEU A 60 -9.04 6.32 -6.91
C LEU A 60 -7.67 6.80 -7.39
N TYR A 61 -6.59 6.17 -6.94
CA TYR A 61 -5.22 6.41 -7.42
C TYR A 61 -4.36 5.14 -7.32
N ASN A 62 -3.56 4.85 -8.35
CA ASN A 62 -2.63 3.71 -8.38
C ASN A 62 -1.22 4.14 -8.80
N PRO A 63 -0.22 4.12 -7.90
CA PRO A 63 1.16 4.54 -8.18
C PRO A 63 1.89 3.57 -9.12
N ASN A 64 1.45 2.31 -9.22
CA ASN A 64 2.07 1.28 -10.06
C ASN A 64 1.61 1.33 -11.53
N HIS A 65 0.70 2.25 -11.88
CA HIS A 65 0.36 2.51 -13.27
C HIS A 65 1.61 2.98 -14.03
N TRP A 66 1.85 2.46 -15.24
CA TRP A 66 3.06 2.71 -16.01
C TRP A 66 3.36 4.22 -16.21
N VAL A 67 2.31 5.04 -16.27
CA VAL A 67 2.37 6.51 -16.34
C VAL A 67 3.04 7.14 -15.12
N ASN A 68 2.82 6.60 -13.92
CA ASN A 68 3.38 7.15 -12.68
C ASN A 68 4.87 6.80 -12.52
N ARG A 69 5.31 5.66 -13.07
CA ARG A 69 6.74 5.33 -13.19
C ARG A 69 7.49 6.29 -14.10
N VAL A 70 6.86 6.78 -15.19
CA VAL A 70 7.43 7.80 -16.07
C VAL A 70 7.49 9.16 -15.36
N LYS A 71 6.45 9.54 -14.62
CA LYS A 71 6.43 10.79 -13.85
C LYS A 71 7.51 10.85 -12.75
N GLN A 72 7.76 9.73 -12.05
CA GLN A 72 8.87 9.63 -11.09
C GLN A 72 10.24 9.84 -11.77
N ARG A 73 10.43 9.30 -12.98
CA ARG A 73 11.66 9.53 -13.76
C ARG A 73 11.83 10.98 -14.21
N LEU A 74 10.74 11.73 -14.35
CA LEU A 74 10.75 13.17 -14.69
C LEU A 74 10.89 14.08 -13.45
N GLY A 75 11.16 13.52 -12.27
CA GLY A 75 11.35 14.28 -11.03
C GLY A 75 10.06 14.83 -10.42
N LEU A 76 8.89 14.40 -10.89
CA LEU A 76 7.61 14.78 -10.29
C LEU A 76 7.37 13.96 -9.02
N VAL A 77 7.18 14.65 -7.90
CA VAL A 77 6.81 14.01 -6.63
C VAL A 77 5.39 13.47 -6.77
N VAL A 78 5.27 12.16 -6.85
CA VAL A 78 4.00 11.44 -6.80
C VAL A 78 3.96 10.60 -5.54
N SER A 79 2.79 10.54 -4.89
CA SER A 79 2.63 9.69 -3.71
C SER A 79 2.98 8.23 -4.08
N PRO A 80 3.82 7.55 -3.29
CA PRO A 80 4.06 6.12 -3.48
C PRO A 80 2.89 5.26 -3.01
N PHE A 81 1.90 5.86 -2.33
CA PHE A 81 0.76 5.14 -1.76
C PHE A 81 -0.45 5.21 -2.69
N PRO A 82 -1.13 4.08 -2.93
CA PRO A 82 -2.42 4.07 -3.61
C PRO A 82 -3.48 4.79 -2.79
N TRP A 83 -4.53 5.23 -3.48
CA TRP A 83 -5.77 5.65 -2.84
C TRP A 83 -6.83 4.61 -3.16
N VAL A 84 -7.24 3.87 -2.13
CA VAL A 84 -8.28 2.85 -2.21
C VAL A 84 -9.43 3.20 -1.29
N VAL A 85 -10.66 3.00 -1.78
CA VAL A 85 -11.89 3.16 -1.01
C VAL A 85 -12.60 1.83 -0.86
N ILE A 86 -13.03 1.50 0.35
CA ILE A 86 -13.86 0.35 0.67
C ILE A 86 -15.21 0.85 1.19
N ARG A 87 -16.30 0.28 0.67
CA ARG A 87 -17.66 0.59 1.10
C ARG A 87 -18.22 -0.55 1.92
N LEU A 88 -18.71 -0.27 3.12
CA LEU A 88 -19.38 -1.28 3.94
C LEU A 88 -20.89 -1.15 3.76
N GLY A 89 -21.50 -2.17 3.15
CA GLY A 89 -22.94 -2.24 2.89
C GLY A 89 -23.29 -2.05 1.42
N SER A 90 -23.32 -3.17 0.71
CA SER A 90 -24.08 -3.36 -0.53
C SER A 90 -25.16 -4.38 -0.28
#